data_AF-A0A7S0A4G3-F1
#
_entry.id   AF-A0A7S0A4G3-F1
#
_cell.length_a   1.000
_cell.length_b   1.000
_cell.length_c   1.000
_cell.angle_alpha   90.00
_cell.angle_beta   90.00
_cell.angle_gamma   90.00
#
_symmetry.space_group_name_H-M   'P 1'
#
loop_
_entity.id
_entity.type
_entity.pdbx_description
1 polymer ?
#
loop_
_entity_poly.entity_id
_entity_poly.type
_entity_poly.pdbx_seq_one_letter_code
_entity_poly.pdbx_strand_id
1 'polypeptide(L)'
;MPPLFALSLAWCWQHATGTAERCPQRPDSSASLQLPLSRRPMEAHPAQAASTNEALARLWEARAHRREARARRSHANRTALSSKRQAFAAERGAKRERLRQRASTRRAAASGGARGARVRAAAAAAATVNITFPQCNERAGFCTVAHDDPGCSELECCQEVCELDDFCCSIAWDEICIEDNIEVCENLRVPPPACHLNTGYCLQERQASGCSDPTCCAAVCAADAFCCEQGWDGLCMEEANESCNLLRCTSIAEACDQTHGSPGCNDVACCQEVCEEDAFCCNSEWDSDCRDAARDHCQL
;
A
#
# COMPACT_ATOMS: atom_id res chain seq x y z
N MET A 1 41.31 31.60 16.48
CA MET A 1 40.65 32.84 15.99
C MET A 1 40.47 32.68 14.49
N PRO A 2 39.27 32.75 13.84
CA PRO A 2 37.89 33.07 14.24
C PRO A 2 36.90 31.87 14.08
N PRO A 3 35.56 32.03 14.25
CA PRO A 3 34.65 30.96 14.69
C PRO A 3 33.64 30.40 13.67
N LEU A 4 33.02 29.31 14.10
CA LEU A 4 31.86 28.57 13.58
C LEU A 4 30.59 29.43 13.52
N PHE A 5 29.84 29.38 12.41
CA PHE A 5 28.44 29.80 12.36
C PHE A 5 27.53 28.58 12.21
N ALA A 6 26.89 28.22 13.32
CA ALA A 6 25.74 27.34 13.36
C ALA A 6 24.49 28.10 12.86
N LEU A 7 23.79 27.53 11.88
CA LEU A 7 22.47 27.99 11.46
C LEU A 7 21.41 27.28 12.33
N SER A 8 20.95 27.97 13.37
CA SER A 8 19.73 27.59 14.09
C SER A 8 18.51 28.07 13.31
N LEU A 9 17.89 27.17 12.56
CA LEU A 9 16.52 27.33 12.07
C LEU A 9 15.57 26.93 13.20
N ALA A 10 15.18 27.89 14.04
CA ALA A 10 14.08 27.71 14.98
C ALA A 10 12.74 27.85 14.21
N TRP A 11 12.10 26.71 13.98
CA TRP A 11 10.70 26.61 13.57
C TRP A 11 9.82 26.95 14.78
N CYS A 12 8.92 27.94 14.66
CA CYS A 12 7.83 28.09 15.62
C CYS A 12 6.73 27.09 15.27
N TRP A 13 6.70 25.99 16.01
CA TRP A 13 5.66 24.97 16.00
C TRP A 13 4.47 25.45 16.84
N GLN A 14 3.26 25.32 16.30
CA GLN A 14 2.03 25.86 16.89
C GLN A 14 1.25 24.73 17.56
N HIS A 15 1.31 24.63 18.89
CA HIS A 15 0.35 23.84 19.67
C HIS A 15 -0.43 24.71 20.64
N ALA A 16 -1.72 24.40 20.70
CA ALA A 16 -2.78 25.19 21.28
C ALA A 16 -2.80 25.14 22.81
N THR A 17 -2.50 26.27 23.45
CA THR A 17 -3.14 26.69 24.70
C THR A 17 -3.22 28.21 24.68
N GLY A 18 -4.43 28.74 24.76
CA GLY A 18 -4.72 30.15 24.50
C GLY A 18 -4.09 31.12 25.49
N THR A 19 -3.21 31.98 24.97
CA THR A 19 -3.09 33.40 25.30
C THR A 19 -2.40 34.08 24.11
N ALA A 20 -3.01 35.14 23.58
CA ALA A 20 -2.50 35.86 22.42
C ALA A 20 -1.45 36.90 22.85
N GLU A 21 -0.17 36.63 22.62
CA GLU A 21 0.89 37.62 22.72
C GLU A 21 1.65 37.77 21.40
N ARG A 22 1.84 39.03 21.01
CA ARG A 22 2.19 39.52 19.67
C ARG A 22 3.72 39.55 19.49
N CYS A 23 4.23 38.92 18.42
CA CYS A 23 5.64 39.03 18.03
C CYS A 23 6.02 40.44 17.54
N PRO A 24 7.22 40.95 17.89
CA PRO A 24 7.70 42.30 17.53
C PRO A 24 8.25 42.40 16.10
N GLN A 25 8.04 43.57 15.48
CA GLN A 25 8.50 43.93 14.14
C GLN A 25 10.00 44.27 14.07
N ARG A 26 10.64 44.01 12.92
CA ARG A 26 12.02 44.45 12.61
C ARG A 26 12.03 45.80 11.84
N PRO A 27 13.02 46.68 12.09
CA PRO A 27 13.04 48.06 11.62
C PRO A 27 13.62 48.27 10.21
N ASP A 28 13.21 49.38 9.61
CA ASP A 28 13.68 49.96 8.34
C ASP A 28 15.19 50.19 8.28
N SER A 29 15.78 50.00 7.09
CA SER A 29 17.15 50.42 6.80
C SER A 29 17.29 50.83 5.33
N SER A 30 17.04 52.12 5.07
CA SER A 30 17.49 52.84 3.89
C SER A 30 18.99 53.13 4.03
N ALA A 31 19.84 52.48 3.23
CA ALA A 31 21.23 52.91 3.02
C ALA A 31 21.72 52.52 1.62
N SER A 32 21.92 53.52 0.79
CA SER A 32 22.50 53.46 -0.55
C SER A 32 23.97 53.05 -0.51
N LEU A 33 24.36 52.10 -1.36
CA LEU A 33 25.76 51.88 -1.75
C LEU A 33 25.81 51.56 -3.25
N GLN A 34 26.46 52.46 -4.00
CA GLN A 34 26.68 52.39 -5.43
C GLN A 34 27.86 51.46 -5.77
N LEU A 35 27.74 50.70 -6.86
CA LEU A 35 28.85 50.04 -7.56
C LEU A 35 28.75 50.36 -9.06
N PRO A 36 29.87 50.59 -9.79
CA PRO A 36 29.85 51.13 -11.13
C PRO A 36 29.67 50.03 -12.20
N LEU A 37 28.67 50.21 -13.06
CA LEU A 37 28.52 49.45 -14.31
C LEU A 37 29.35 50.14 -15.40
N SER A 38 30.35 49.43 -15.93
CA SER A 38 30.94 49.76 -17.23
C SER A 38 30.97 48.51 -18.09
N ARG A 39 29.93 48.33 -18.90
CA ARG A 39 29.96 47.64 -20.21
C ARG A 39 28.88 48.24 -21.11
N ARG A 40 29.29 48.71 -22.29
CA ARG A 40 28.46 49.35 -23.31
C ARG A 40 27.44 48.36 -23.91
N PRO A 41 26.19 48.75 -24.17
CA PRO A 41 25.27 47.94 -24.96
C PRO A 41 25.54 48.09 -26.47
N MET A 42 25.53 46.96 -27.19
CA MET A 42 25.34 46.92 -28.64
C MET A 42 23.94 47.47 -28.95
N GLU A 43 23.85 48.52 -29.75
CA GLU A 43 22.58 49.08 -30.20
C GLU A 43 21.87 48.08 -31.13
N ALA A 44 20.80 47.45 -30.63
CA ALA A 44 19.87 46.71 -31.46
C ALA A 44 18.93 47.69 -32.18
N HIS A 45 18.82 47.59 -33.50
CA HIS A 45 17.93 48.43 -34.29
C HIS A 45 16.47 48.27 -33.83
N PRO A 46 15.73 49.38 -33.57
CA PRO A 46 14.40 49.35 -32.97
C PRO A 46 13.34 48.61 -33.81
N ALA A 47 13.51 48.56 -35.13
CA ALA A 47 12.61 47.83 -36.03
C ALA A 47 12.71 46.29 -35.87
N GLN A 48 13.90 45.76 -35.57
CA GLN A 48 14.09 44.31 -35.36
C GLN A 48 13.51 43.89 -34.00
N ALA A 49 13.68 44.70 -32.96
CA ALA A 49 13.14 44.44 -31.62
C ALA A 49 11.59 44.42 -31.58
N ALA A 50 10.94 45.31 -32.34
CA ALA A 50 9.48 45.31 -32.46
C ALA A 50 8.96 44.04 -33.13
N SER A 51 9.61 43.60 -34.23
CA SER A 51 9.23 42.38 -34.94
C SER A 51 9.38 41.10 -34.11
N THR A 52 10.40 41.04 -33.24
CA THR A 52 10.61 39.90 -32.34
C THR A 52 9.59 39.85 -31.20
N ASN A 53 9.14 41.00 -30.70
CA ASN A 53 8.11 41.07 -29.66
C ASN A 53 6.74 40.60 -30.20
N GLU A 54 6.39 40.98 -31.41
CA GLU A 54 5.18 40.49 -32.08
C GLU A 54 5.24 38.97 -32.35
N ALA A 55 6.40 38.46 -32.79
CA ALA A 55 6.61 37.04 -33.00
C ALA A 55 6.50 36.23 -31.69
N LEU A 56 7.05 36.74 -30.59
CA LEU A 56 6.92 36.13 -29.27
C LEU A 56 5.47 36.14 -28.80
N ALA A 57 4.74 37.25 -28.94
CA ALA A 57 3.32 37.34 -28.56
C ALA A 57 2.48 36.26 -29.27
N ARG A 58 2.66 36.10 -30.60
CA ARG A 58 2.01 35.03 -31.38
C ARG A 58 2.36 33.62 -30.89
N LEU A 59 3.61 33.39 -30.48
CA LEU A 59 4.04 32.10 -29.91
C LEU A 59 3.40 31.82 -28.54
N TRP A 60 3.26 32.85 -27.70
CA TRP A 60 2.57 32.75 -26.41
C TRP A 60 1.08 32.43 -26.59
N GLU A 61 0.39 33.13 -27.48
CA GLU A 61 -1.00 32.86 -27.84
C GLU A 61 -1.17 31.43 -28.40
N ALA A 62 -0.30 31.02 -29.34
CA ALA A 62 -0.32 29.66 -29.87
C ALA A 62 -0.05 28.59 -28.80
N ARG A 63 0.78 28.88 -27.80
CA ARG A 63 0.99 27.98 -26.64
C ARG A 63 -0.24 27.93 -25.74
N ALA A 64 -0.90 29.05 -25.47
CA ALA A 64 -2.14 29.13 -24.70
C ALA A 64 -3.25 28.30 -25.39
N HIS A 65 -3.49 28.51 -26.68
CA HIS A 65 -4.45 27.72 -27.44
C HIS A 65 -4.15 26.22 -27.43
N ARG A 66 -2.87 25.82 -27.53
CA ARG A 66 -2.48 24.40 -27.41
C ARG A 66 -2.72 23.82 -26.01
N ARG A 67 -2.54 24.62 -24.95
CA ARG A 67 -2.86 24.22 -23.56
C ARG A 67 -4.36 24.03 -23.40
N GLU A 68 -5.17 24.98 -23.86
CA GLU A 68 -6.63 24.86 -23.84
C GLU A 68 -7.14 23.68 -24.67
N ALA A 69 -6.58 23.46 -25.86
CA ALA A 69 -6.97 22.31 -26.70
C ALA A 69 -6.64 20.97 -26.01
N ARG A 70 -5.52 20.88 -25.29
CA ARG A 70 -5.19 19.72 -24.45
C ARG A 70 -6.16 19.58 -23.27
N ALA A 71 -6.50 20.68 -22.59
CA ALA A 71 -7.46 20.68 -21.50
C ALA A 71 -8.85 20.24 -21.97
N ARG A 72 -9.34 20.76 -23.12
CA ARG A 72 -10.60 20.35 -23.76
C ARG A 72 -10.60 18.85 -24.09
N ARG A 73 -9.52 18.33 -24.67
CA ARG A 73 -9.38 16.88 -24.94
C ARG A 73 -9.35 16.05 -23.66
N SER A 74 -8.62 16.47 -22.63
CA SER A 74 -8.60 15.78 -21.33
C SER A 74 -9.97 15.78 -20.67
N HIS A 75 -10.71 16.90 -20.73
CA HIS A 75 -12.05 17.00 -20.18
C HIS A 75 -13.06 16.13 -20.97
N ALA A 76 -12.97 16.12 -22.30
CA ALA A 76 -13.80 15.26 -23.16
C ALA A 76 -13.52 13.77 -22.90
N ASN A 77 -12.25 13.38 -22.73
CA ASN A 77 -11.90 12.02 -22.34
C ASN A 77 -12.48 11.69 -20.95
N ARG A 78 -12.33 12.57 -19.95
CA ARG A 78 -12.88 12.37 -18.61
C ARG A 78 -14.40 12.25 -18.59
N THR A 79 -15.11 13.06 -19.37
CA THR A 79 -16.58 12.96 -19.49
C THR A 79 -16.99 11.67 -20.19
N ALA A 80 -16.30 11.26 -21.26
CA ALA A 80 -16.55 9.97 -21.91
C ALA A 80 -16.29 8.77 -20.97
N LEU A 81 -15.21 8.81 -20.18
CA LEU A 81 -14.92 7.82 -19.15
C LEU A 81 -16.02 7.80 -18.06
N SER A 82 -16.47 8.96 -17.60
CA SER A 82 -17.56 9.08 -16.61
C SER A 82 -18.89 8.52 -17.14
N SER A 83 -19.26 8.81 -18.39
CA SER A 83 -20.47 8.25 -19.01
C SER A 83 -20.38 6.73 -19.16
N LYS A 84 -19.21 6.19 -19.52
CA LYS A 84 -18.98 4.74 -19.54
C LYS A 84 -19.14 4.13 -18.13
N ARG A 85 -18.54 4.74 -17.11
CA ARG A 85 -18.69 4.32 -15.71
C ARG A 85 -20.16 4.24 -15.28
N GLN A 86 -20.98 5.23 -15.62
CA GLN A 86 -22.40 5.22 -15.27
C GLN A 86 -23.18 4.08 -15.95
N ALA A 87 -22.80 3.71 -17.19
CA ALA A 87 -23.38 2.56 -17.87
C ALA A 87 -23.00 1.23 -17.18
N PHE A 88 -21.71 1.04 -16.86
CA PHE A 88 -21.25 -0.13 -16.11
C PHE A 88 -21.89 -0.19 -14.70
N ALA A 89 -22.05 0.96 -14.03
CA ALA A 89 -22.73 1.07 -12.74
C ALA A 89 -24.15 0.51 -12.73
N ALA A 90 -24.91 0.79 -13.79
CA ALA A 90 -26.26 0.27 -13.93
C ALA A 90 -26.29 -1.26 -14.10
N GLU A 91 -25.29 -1.85 -14.75
CA GLU A 91 -25.18 -3.29 -14.96
C GLU A 91 -24.68 -4.04 -13.71
N ARG A 92 -23.85 -3.40 -12.87
CA ARG A 92 -23.28 -3.97 -11.63
C ARG A 92 -24.33 -4.42 -10.62
N GLY A 93 -25.42 -3.66 -10.44
CA GLY A 93 -26.41 -3.94 -9.39
C GLY A 93 -27.02 -5.34 -9.47
N ALA A 94 -27.36 -5.80 -10.69
CA ALA A 94 -27.92 -7.14 -10.90
C ALA A 94 -26.89 -8.26 -10.70
N LYS A 95 -25.60 -7.94 -10.86
CA LYS A 95 -24.48 -8.88 -10.75
C LYS A 95 -24.07 -9.09 -9.30
N ARG A 96 -24.03 -8.01 -8.50
CA ARG A 96 -23.85 -8.08 -7.04
C ARG A 96 -24.88 -9.00 -6.38
N GLU A 97 -26.15 -8.88 -6.75
CA GLU A 97 -27.22 -9.75 -6.22
C GLU A 97 -27.00 -11.24 -6.56
N ARG A 98 -26.57 -11.55 -7.79
CA ARG A 98 -26.25 -12.93 -8.18
C ARG A 98 -25.05 -13.51 -7.42
N LEU A 99 -24.01 -12.71 -7.17
CA LEU A 99 -22.85 -13.14 -6.39
C LEU A 99 -23.22 -13.37 -4.92
N ARG A 100 -24.02 -12.47 -4.31
CA ARG A 100 -24.55 -12.65 -2.96
C ARG A 100 -25.36 -13.94 -2.82
N GLN A 101 -26.19 -14.27 -3.82
CA GLN A 101 -26.94 -15.54 -3.86
C GLN A 101 -26.03 -16.77 -4.04
N ARG A 102 -24.94 -16.67 -4.81
CA ARG A 102 -23.93 -17.74 -4.92
C ARG A 102 -23.14 -17.94 -3.63
N ALA A 103 -22.76 -16.87 -2.95
CA ALA A 103 -22.05 -16.93 -1.68
C ALA A 103 -22.93 -17.54 -0.57
N SER A 104 -24.21 -17.15 -0.50
CA SER A 104 -25.16 -17.69 0.48
C SER A 104 -25.43 -19.18 0.27
N THR A 105 -25.57 -19.64 -0.98
CA THR A 105 -25.73 -21.06 -1.30
C THR A 105 -24.48 -21.90 -0.99
N ARG A 106 -23.27 -21.38 -1.25
CA ARG A 106 -22.01 -22.01 -0.81
C ARG A 106 -21.92 -22.13 0.71
N ARG A 107 -22.30 -21.08 1.45
CA ARG A 107 -22.29 -21.08 2.92
C ARG A 107 -23.32 -22.07 3.51
N ALA A 108 -24.51 -22.18 2.91
CA ALA A 108 -25.53 -23.16 3.30
C ALA A 108 -25.12 -24.61 3.00
N ALA A 109 -24.41 -24.85 1.90
CA ALA A 109 -23.85 -26.17 1.58
C ALA A 109 -22.75 -26.59 2.58
N ALA A 110 -21.94 -25.63 3.05
CA ALA A 110 -20.90 -25.88 4.05
C ALA A 110 -21.46 -26.15 5.46
N SER A 111 -22.60 -25.57 5.83
CA SER A 111 -23.23 -25.78 7.15
C SER A 111 -24.17 -27.00 7.20
N GLY A 112 -24.57 -27.55 6.06
CA GLY A 112 -25.61 -28.59 5.95
C GLY A 112 -25.14 -30.05 5.96
N GLY A 113 -23.85 -30.36 6.04
CA GLY A 113 -23.39 -31.73 5.79
C GLY A 113 -22.10 -32.15 6.50
N ALA A 114 -22.18 -32.48 7.80
CA ALA A 114 -21.18 -33.33 8.46
C ALA A 114 -21.70 -33.95 9.76
N ARG A 115 -22.64 -34.90 9.67
CA ARG A 115 -22.71 -36.01 10.64
C ARG A 115 -22.35 -37.29 9.91
N GLY A 116 -21.06 -37.63 9.96
CA GLY A 116 -20.56 -38.98 9.70
C GLY A 116 -20.05 -39.26 8.29
N ALA A 117 -18.76 -39.06 8.05
CA ALA A 117 -17.95 -39.93 7.21
C ALA A 117 -16.47 -39.73 7.54
N ARG A 118 -15.72 -40.83 7.49
CA ARG A 118 -14.39 -41.04 8.05
C ARG A 118 -13.30 -40.28 7.31
N VAL A 119 -12.25 -39.97 8.08
CA VAL A 119 -10.89 -39.62 7.63
C VAL A 119 -10.47 -40.48 6.45
N ARG A 120 -10.16 -39.85 5.30
CA ARG A 120 -9.06 -40.23 4.40
C ARG A 120 -8.86 -39.23 3.25
N ALA A 121 -7.57 -38.94 3.03
CA ALA A 121 -6.95 -38.24 1.91
C ALA A 121 -7.25 -36.74 1.77
N ALA A 122 -6.48 -35.93 2.50
CA ALA A 122 -6.08 -34.62 2.02
C ALA A 122 -5.15 -34.83 0.82
N ALA A 123 -5.73 -34.97 -0.38
CA ALA A 123 -4.99 -34.63 -1.58
C ALA A 123 -4.81 -33.12 -1.54
N ALA A 124 -3.57 -32.65 -1.45
CA ALA A 124 -3.23 -31.27 -1.72
C ALA A 124 -3.63 -30.98 -3.17
N ALA A 125 -4.86 -30.51 -3.37
CA ALA A 125 -5.23 -29.83 -4.59
C ALA A 125 -4.42 -28.54 -4.54
N ALA A 126 -3.26 -28.53 -5.20
CA ALA A 126 -2.65 -27.28 -5.62
C ALA A 126 -3.76 -26.53 -6.38
N ALA A 127 -4.34 -25.53 -5.73
CA ALA A 127 -5.32 -24.66 -6.34
C ALA A 127 -4.56 -23.93 -7.45
N THR A 128 -4.62 -24.47 -8.67
CA THR A 128 -4.22 -23.70 -9.83
C THR A 128 -5.21 -22.57 -9.91
N VAL A 129 -4.84 -21.40 -9.38
CA VAL A 129 -5.61 -20.17 -9.53
C VAL A 129 -5.74 -19.96 -11.03
N ASN A 130 -6.95 -20.12 -11.55
CA ASN A 130 -7.20 -19.99 -12.98
C ASN A 130 -7.16 -18.49 -13.30
N ILE A 131 -6.02 -18.00 -13.77
CA ILE A 131 -5.85 -16.58 -14.07
C ILE A 131 -6.62 -16.24 -15.35
N THR A 132 -7.86 -15.80 -15.16
CA THR A 132 -8.74 -15.29 -16.21
C THR A 132 -8.42 -13.86 -16.62
N PHE A 133 -7.76 -13.09 -15.74
CA PHE A 133 -7.45 -11.67 -15.90
C PHE A 133 -5.94 -11.43 -15.72
N PRO A 134 -5.16 -11.34 -16.82
CA PRO A 134 -3.70 -11.22 -16.74
C PRO A 134 -3.19 -9.95 -16.04
N GLN A 135 -3.99 -8.89 -16.03
CA GLN A 135 -3.69 -7.63 -15.33
C GLN A 135 -3.74 -7.75 -13.81
N CYS A 136 -4.35 -8.82 -13.28
CA CYS A 136 -4.29 -9.15 -11.87
C CYS A 136 -2.98 -9.85 -11.57
N ASN A 137 -1.97 -9.11 -11.12
CA ASN A 137 -0.66 -9.65 -10.80
C ASN A 137 0.09 -8.71 -9.86
N GLU A 138 1.11 -9.22 -9.17
CA GLU A 138 1.93 -8.50 -8.19
C GLU A 138 2.58 -7.19 -8.69
N ARG A 139 2.63 -6.95 -10.01
CA ARG A 139 3.23 -5.75 -10.62
C ARG A 139 2.21 -4.66 -10.92
N ALA A 140 0.92 -4.94 -10.76
CA ALA A 140 -0.15 -3.95 -10.88
C ALA A 140 -0.17 -3.01 -9.66
N GLY A 141 -0.99 -1.95 -9.72
CA GLY A 141 -1.15 -1.02 -8.60
C GLY A 141 -1.87 -1.65 -7.41
N PHE A 142 -1.80 -0.98 -6.26
CA PHE A 142 -2.45 -1.45 -5.03
C PHE A 142 -3.97 -1.45 -5.18
N CYS A 143 -4.62 -2.53 -4.75
CA CYS A 143 -6.08 -2.69 -4.85
C CYS A 143 -6.88 -1.66 -4.05
N THR A 144 -6.27 -1.06 -3.04
CA THR A 144 -6.87 -0.05 -2.16
C THR A 144 -6.68 1.39 -2.65
N VAL A 145 -6.01 1.59 -3.80
CA VAL A 145 -5.68 2.92 -4.32
C VAL A 145 -6.10 3.04 -5.78
N ALA A 146 -6.83 4.11 -6.11
CA ALA A 146 -7.23 4.38 -7.49
C ALA A 146 -6.02 4.71 -8.37
N HIS A 147 -5.97 4.14 -9.57
CA HIS A 147 -4.95 4.38 -10.57
C HIS A 147 -5.49 4.21 -12.00
N ASP A 148 -4.75 4.75 -12.97
CA ASP A 148 -5.19 4.79 -14.37
C ASP A 148 -5.04 3.45 -15.10
N ASP A 149 -4.26 2.51 -14.56
CA ASP A 149 -4.05 1.18 -15.13
C ASP A 149 -5.15 0.19 -14.71
N PRO A 150 -5.46 -0.84 -15.52
CA PRO A 150 -6.43 -1.88 -15.16
C PRO A 150 -5.84 -2.95 -14.23
N GLY A 151 -6.69 -3.58 -13.43
CA GLY A 151 -6.32 -4.62 -12.47
C GLY A 151 -5.58 -4.08 -11.25
N CYS A 152 -5.28 -4.95 -10.28
CA CYS A 152 -4.52 -4.60 -9.09
C CYS A 152 -3.68 -5.77 -8.59
N SER A 153 -2.86 -5.53 -7.57
CA SER A 153 -1.78 -6.44 -7.15
C SER A 153 -2.22 -7.71 -6.43
N GLU A 154 -3.42 -7.73 -5.86
CA GLU A 154 -3.95 -8.90 -5.13
C GLU A 154 -4.71 -9.82 -6.08
N LEU A 155 -4.10 -10.95 -6.44
CA LEU A 155 -4.57 -11.82 -7.52
C LEU A 155 -6.04 -12.27 -7.38
N GLU A 156 -6.41 -12.84 -6.24
CA GLU A 156 -7.77 -13.39 -6.03
C GLU A 156 -8.82 -12.27 -5.97
N CYS A 157 -8.55 -11.23 -5.20
CA CYS A 157 -9.36 -10.03 -5.09
C CYS A 157 -9.60 -9.36 -6.44
N CYS A 158 -8.51 -9.13 -7.17
CA CYS A 158 -8.56 -8.50 -8.48
C CYS A 158 -9.40 -9.33 -9.45
N GLN A 159 -9.25 -10.66 -9.47
CA GLN A 159 -10.05 -11.51 -10.36
C GLN A 159 -11.55 -11.40 -10.07
N GLU A 160 -11.94 -11.39 -8.79
CA GLU A 160 -13.35 -11.33 -8.42
C GLU A 160 -13.95 -9.94 -8.67
N VAL A 161 -13.16 -8.87 -8.47
CA VAL A 161 -13.56 -7.51 -8.89
C VAL A 161 -13.65 -7.41 -10.41
N CYS A 162 -12.72 -7.99 -11.18
CA CYS A 162 -12.80 -8.07 -12.64
C CYS A 162 -14.03 -8.85 -13.11
N GLU A 163 -14.34 -9.95 -12.43
CA GLU A 163 -15.54 -10.70 -12.69
C GLU A 163 -16.78 -9.91 -12.36
N LEU A 164 -16.76 -8.95 -11.44
CA LEU A 164 -17.89 -8.09 -11.10
C LEU A 164 -18.02 -6.90 -12.06
N ASP A 165 -16.94 -6.16 -12.30
CA ASP A 165 -16.89 -4.99 -13.17
C ASP A 165 -15.74 -5.07 -14.19
N ASP A 166 -16.13 -5.22 -15.46
CA ASP A 166 -15.17 -5.26 -16.58
C ASP A 166 -14.40 -3.94 -16.72
N PHE A 167 -14.95 -2.81 -16.23
CA PHE A 167 -14.26 -1.52 -16.24
C PHE A 167 -12.94 -1.57 -15.48
N CYS A 168 -12.92 -2.22 -14.31
CA CYS A 168 -11.74 -2.34 -13.45
C CYS A 168 -10.58 -3.06 -14.14
N CYS A 169 -10.89 -3.79 -15.21
CA CYS A 169 -10.02 -4.80 -15.80
C CYS A 169 -9.76 -4.57 -17.28
N SER A 170 -10.53 -3.68 -17.91
CA SER A 170 -10.33 -3.23 -19.29
C SER A 170 -9.98 -1.74 -19.39
N ILE A 171 -10.30 -0.92 -18.39
CA ILE A 171 -10.13 0.53 -18.46
C ILE A 171 -9.17 1.07 -17.40
N ALA A 172 -9.56 1.02 -16.12
CA ALA A 172 -8.79 1.62 -15.02
C ALA A 172 -9.29 1.11 -13.66
N TRP A 173 -8.41 1.08 -12.66
CA TRP A 173 -8.77 0.78 -11.27
C TRP A 173 -9.15 2.05 -10.51
N ASP A 174 -10.44 2.31 -10.31
CA ASP A 174 -10.89 3.57 -9.71
C ASP A 174 -11.54 3.44 -8.33
N GLU A 175 -12.09 4.54 -7.81
CA GLU A 175 -12.79 4.56 -6.52
C GLU A 175 -13.91 3.52 -6.43
N ILE A 176 -14.59 3.22 -7.54
CA ILE A 176 -15.64 2.21 -7.55
C ILE A 176 -15.02 0.80 -7.55
N CYS A 177 -13.91 0.60 -8.25
CA CYS A 177 -13.14 -0.64 -8.13
C CYS A 177 -12.63 -0.88 -6.71
N ILE A 178 -12.28 0.18 -5.97
CA ILE A 178 -11.93 0.08 -4.54
C ILE A 178 -13.16 -0.28 -3.71
N GLU A 179 -14.31 0.36 -3.93
CA GLU A 179 -15.56 0.00 -3.23
C GLU A 179 -15.98 -1.44 -3.50
N ASP A 180 -15.89 -1.88 -4.76
CA ASP A 180 -16.13 -3.27 -5.16
C ASP A 180 -15.10 -4.21 -4.53
N ASN A 181 -13.82 -3.81 -4.48
CA ASN A 181 -12.77 -4.56 -3.81
C ASN A 181 -13.08 -4.76 -2.33
N ILE A 182 -13.46 -3.71 -1.61
CA ILE A 182 -13.85 -3.81 -0.20
C ILE A 182 -15.03 -4.78 -0.05
N GLU A 183 -16.12 -4.59 -0.81
CA GLU A 183 -17.33 -5.43 -0.69
C GLU A 183 -17.07 -6.90 -1.07
N VAL A 184 -16.34 -7.14 -2.14
CA VAL A 184 -16.12 -8.48 -2.69
C VAL A 184 -15.05 -9.22 -1.90
N CYS A 185 -13.94 -8.56 -1.56
CA CYS A 185 -12.83 -9.17 -0.85
C CYS A 185 -13.15 -9.44 0.62
N GLU A 186 -13.87 -8.55 1.31
CA GLU A 186 -14.31 -8.81 2.70
C GLU A 186 -15.19 -10.08 2.79
N ASN A 187 -15.91 -10.41 1.71
CA ASN A 187 -16.76 -11.62 1.63
C ASN A 187 -16.01 -12.90 1.21
N LEU A 188 -14.76 -12.81 0.76
CA LEU A 188 -13.99 -13.93 0.20
C LEU A 188 -13.00 -14.60 1.17
N ARG A 189 -13.05 -14.29 2.48
CA ARG A 189 -12.00 -14.66 3.46
C ARG A 189 -10.68 -13.93 3.21
N VAL A 190 -10.75 -12.72 2.69
CA VAL A 190 -9.60 -11.83 2.64
C VAL A 190 -9.53 -11.23 4.05
N PRO A 191 -8.40 -11.37 4.76
CA PRO A 191 -8.18 -10.80 6.09
C PRO A 191 -8.68 -9.35 6.23
N PRO A 192 -8.93 -8.81 7.42
CA PRO A 192 -9.27 -7.39 7.56
C PRO A 192 -8.25 -6.49 6.86
N PRO A 193 -8.62 -5.29 6.35
CA PRO A 193 -7.72 -4.43 5.54
C PRO A 193 -6.35 -4.17 6.19
N ALA A 194 -6.29 -4.18 7.52
CA ALA A 194 -5.06 -4.08 8.31
C ALA A 194 -4.02 -5.19 8.03
N CYS A 195 -4.47 -6.35 7.56
CA CYS A 195 -3.68 -7.55 7.34
C CYS A 195 -3.08 -7.68 5.93
N HIS A 196 -3.35 -6.73 5.03
CA HIS A 196 -2.79 -6.71 3.68
C HIS A 196 -1.64 -5.72 3.51
N LEU A 197 -1.43 -4.86 4.51
CA LEU A 197 -0.52 -3.73 4.39
C LEU A 197 0.93 -4.06 4.74
N ASN A 198 1.30 -5.35 4.78
CA ASN A 198 2.62 -5.86 5.15
C ASN A 198 3.23 -5.10 6.35
N THR A 199 2.47 -5.06 7.45
CA THR A 199 2.63 -3.97 8.43
C THR A 199 3.69 -4.21 9.50
N GLY A 200 4.55 -5.21 9.34
CA GLY A 200 5.57 -5.60 10.33
C GLY A 200 5.22 -6.93 11.00
N TYR A 201 6.19 -7.55 11.66
CA TYR A 201 6.08 -8.92 12.18
C TYR A 201 4.93 -9.09 13.18
N CYS A 202 4.22 -10.22 13.13
CA CYS A 202 3.04 -10.49 13.97
C CYS A 202 3.37 -10.64 15.46
N LEU A 203 4.62 -10.95 15.80
CA LEU A 203 5.10 -11.07 17.18
C LEU A 203 5.77 -9.79 17.68
N GLN A 204 5.43 -8.64 17.12
CA GLN A 204 6.00 -7.34 17.49
C GLN A 204 4.89 -6.34 17.80
N GLU A 205 4.99 -5.68 18.97
CA GLU A 205 4.08 -4.60 19.35
C GLU A 205 4.28 -3.35 18.50
N ARG A 206 3.17 -2.68 18.15
CA ARG A 206 3.18 -1.44 17.36
C ARG A 206 1.82 -0.74 17.32
N GLN A 207 1.86 0.54 17.00
CA GLN A 207 0.65 1.36 16.89
C GLN A 207 -0.17 1.09 15.62
N ALA A 208 0.46 0.65 14.54
CA ALA A 208 -0.27 0.31 13.32
C ALA A 208 -1.04 -1.00 13.54
N SER A 209 -2.20 -1.13 12.89
CA SER A 209 -3.05 -2.32 13.00
C SER A 209 -2.62 -3.45 12.06
N GLY A 210 -3.03 -4.67 12.39
CA GLY A 210 -2.73 -5.90 11.64
C GLY A 210 -1.26 -6.32 11.72
N CYS A 211 -0.81 -7.29 10.94
CA CYS A 211 0.60 -7.69 10.81
C CYS A 211 0.96 -8.16 9.40
N SER A 212 2.22 -8.52 9.16
CA SER A 212 2.76 -8.90 7.85
C SER A 212 2.23 -10.21 7.31
N ASP A 213 1.77 -11.12 8.18
CA ASP A 213 1.17 -12.37 7.74
C ASP A 213 -0.37 -12.24 7.69
N PRO A 214 -0.97 -12.37 6.49
CA PRO A 214 -2.41 -12.20 6.32
C PRO A 214 -3.24 -13.25 7.07
N THR A 215 -2.77 -14.50 7.14
CA THR A 215 -3.50 -15.61 7.75
C THR A 215 -3.53 -15.48 9.27
N CYS A 216 -2.38 -15.19 9.87
CA CYS A 216 -2.27 -14.91 11.29
C CYS A 216 -3.01 -13.65 11.67
N CYS A 217 -2.80 -12.57 10.92
CA CYS A 217 -3.50 -11.34 11.15
C CYS A 217 -5.02 -11.56 11.13
N ALA A 218 -5.57 -12.27 10.14
CA ALA A 218 -7.00 -12.60 10.11
C ALA A 218 -7.46 -13.41 11.33
N ALA A 219 -6.66 -14.38 11.79
CA ALA A 219 -6.99 -15.18 12.96
C ALA A 219 -7.06 -14.31 14.22
N VAL A 220 -6.06 -13.46 14.44
CA VAL A 220 -6.01 -12.53 15.57
C VAL A 220 -7.13 -11.51 15.48
N CYS A 221 -7.39 -10.90 14.32
CA CYS A 221 -8.50 -9.96 14.15
C CYS A 221 -9.86 -10.60 14.45
N ALA A 222 -10.03 -11.88 14.12
CA ALA A 222 -11.27 -12.60 14.36
C ALA A 222 -11.48 -12.90 15.85
N ALA A 223 -10.39 -13.05 16.61
CA ALA A 223 -10.41 -13.18 18.06
C ALA A 223 -10.60 -11.81 18.75
N ASP A 224 -9.86 -10.80 18.30
CA ASP A 224 -9.89 -9.44 18.82
C ASP A 224 -9.86 -8.38 17.72
N ALA A 225 -10.99 -7.68 17.55
CA ALA A 225 -11.14 -6.60 16.57
C ALA A 225 -10.23 -5.39 16.87
N PHE A 226 -9.83 -5.18 18.14
CA PHE A 226 -8.93 -4.09 18.53
C PHE A 226 -7.61 -4.14 17.74
N CYS A 227 -7.08 -5.35 17.55
CA CYS A 227 -5.83 -5.59 16.84
C CYS A 227 -5.80 -5.08 15.40
N CYS A 228 -6.99 -4.90 14.82
CA CYS A 228 -7.16 -4.60 13.40
C CYS A 228 -7.84 -3.24 13.17
N GLU A 229 -8.48 -2.69 14.20
CA GLU A 229 -9.11 -1.37 14.16
C GLU A 229 -8.30 -0.28 14.86
N GLN A 230 -7.57 -0.62 15.93
CA GLN A 230 -6.98 0.38 16.84
C GLN A 230 -5.46 0.30 16.91
N GLY A 231 -4.88 -0.90 16.86
CA GLY A 231 -3.43 -1.09 16.88
C GLY A 231 -3.03 -2.49 17.31
N TRP A 232 -1.80 -2.89 17.00
CA TRP A 232 -1.27 -4.21 17.30
C TRP A 232 -0.41 -4.17 18.57
N ASP A 233 -1.03 -4.16 19.74
CA ASP A 233 -0.34 -4.05 21.03
C ASP A 233 0.17 -5.41 21.58
N GLY A 234 0.62 -5.43 22.83
CA GLY A 234 1.15 -6.63 23.49
C GLY A 234 0.13 -7.77 23.60
N LEU A 235 -1.17 -7.45 23.76
CA LEU A 235 -2.21 -8.48 23.80
C LEU A 235 -2.42 -9.07 22.40
N CYS A 236 -2.39 -8.24 21.36
CA CYS A 236 -2.44 -8.72 19.97
C CYS A 236 -1.25 -9.61 19.62
N MET A 237 -0.06 -9.27 20.13
CA MET A 237 1.15 -10.07 19.96
C MET A 237 1.07 -11.40 20.71
N GLU A 238 0.57 -11.42 21.95
CA GLU A 238 0.33 -12.66 22.71
C GLU A 238 -0.73 -13.55 22.04
N GLU A 239 -1.83 -12.97 21.57
CA GLU A 239 -2.87 -13.70 20.83
C GLU A 239 -2.32 -14.25 19.51
N ALA A 240 -1.47 -13.48 18.80
CA ALA A 240 -0.76 -13.94 17.62
C ALA A 240 0.21 -15.07 17.95
N ASN A 241 0.87 -15.00 19.09
CA ASN A 241 1.78 -16.04 19.54
C ASN A 241 1.05 -17.39 19.74
N GLU A 242 -0.16 -17.35 20.30
CA GLU A 242 -0.97 -18.54 20.52
C GLU A 242 -1.66 -19.03 19.23
N SER A 243 -2.22 -18.10 18.45
CA SER A 243 -3.03 -18.41 17.26
C SER A 243 -2.19 -18.74 16.02
N CYS A 244 -0.98 -18.21 15.94
CA CYS A 244 -0.15 -18.22 14.74
C CYS A 244 1.09 -19.07 14.86
N ASN A 245 1.00 -20.14 15.66
CA ASN A 245 2.06 -21.10 16.01
C ASN A 245 2.79 -21.76 14.80
N LEU A 246 2.46 -21.37 13.58
CA LEU A 246 3.02 -21.82 12.30
C LEU A 246 3.89 -20.77 11.55
N LEU A 247 4.07 -19.55 12.09
CA LEU A 247 4.72 -18.45 11.37
C LEU A 247 6.09 -18.01 11.88
N ARG A 248 6.60 -18.73 12.88
CA ARG A 248 7.97 -18.55 13.36
C ARG A 248 8.99 -18.93 12.29
N CYS A 249 8.57 -19.74 11.33
CA CYS A 249 9.42 -20.38 10.35
C CYS A 249 8.71 -20.29 9.01
N THR A 250 9.06 -19.29 8.20
CA THR A 250 8.39 -19.03 6.93
C THR A 250 9.42 -18.95 5.82
N SER A 251 9.05 -19.35 4.60
CA SER A 251 9.97 -19.30 3.46
C SER A 251 10.38 -17.88 3.03
N ILE A 252 9.80 -16.84 3.65
CA ILE A 252 10.10 -15.43 3.39
C ILE A 252 11.02 -14.80 4.44
N ALA A 253 11.34 -15.54 5.50
CA ALA A 253 12.31 -15.09 6.50
C ALA A 253 13.73 -15.02 5.91
N GLU A 254 14.69 -14.59 6.71
CA GLU A 254 16.09 -14.52 6.30
C GLU A 254 16.80 -15.88 6.42
N ALA A 255 18.02 -15.99 5.90
CA ALA A 255 18.70 -17.26 5.77
C ALA A 255 19.12 -17.84 7.13
N CYS A 256 18.84 -19.13 7.37
CA CYS A 256 19.15 -19.81 8.64
C CYS A 256 20.65 -19.87 8.99
N ASP A 257 21.52 -19.79 7.98
CA ASP A 257 22.98 -19.87 8.11
C ASP A 257 23.65 -18.53 8.45
N GLN A 258 22.85 -17.48 8.66
CA GLN A 258 23.29 -16.12 8.96
C GLN A 258 22.58 -15.57 10.20
N THR A 259 23.26 -14.74 10.98
CA THR A 259 22.63 -13.95 12.05
C THR A 259 21.79 -12.82 11.48
N HIS A 260 20.63 -12.57 12.06
CA HIS A 260 19.80 -11.43 11.73
C HIS A 260 18.86 -11.04 12.89
N GLY A 261 18.40 -9.79 12.88
CA GLY A 261 17.58 -9.21 13.95
C GLY A 261 16.10 -9.57 13.89
N SER A 262 15.70 -10.41 12.92
CA SER A 262 14.34 -10.95 12.81
C SER A 262 14.29 -12.35 13.42
N PRO A 263 13.17 -12.76 14.06
CA PRO A 263 13.02 -14.12 14.58
C PRO A 263 12.78 -15.13 13.45
N GLY A 264 13.19 -16.38 13.68
CA GLY A 264 13.00 -17.49 12.75
C GLY A 264 13.97 -17.49 11.58
N CYS A 265 13.79 -18.39 10.63
CA CYS A 265 14.56 -18.37 9.37
C CYS A 265 13.78 -19.01 8.22
N ASN A 266 14.36 -18.96 7.02
CA ASN A 266 13.69 -19.27 5.76
C ASN A 266 13.50 -20.75 5.45
N ASP A 267 14.19 -21.64 6.15
CA ASP A 267 13.94 -23.08 6.11
C ASP A 267 12.98 -23.44 7.23
N VAL A 268 11.75 -23.77 6.85
CA VAL A 268 10.66 -24.01 7.80
C VAL A 268 10.97 -25.18 8.74
N ALA A 269 11.53 -26.28 8.20
CA ALA A 269 11.80 -27.47 9.00
C ALA A 269 12.98 -27.23 9.94
N CYS A 270 14.06 -26.63 9.42
CA CYS A 270 15.22 -26.29 10.22
C CYS A 270 14.86 -25.33 11.36
N CYS A 271 14.15 -24.26 11.02
CA CYS A 271 13.71 -23.26 11.97
C CYS A 271 12.86 -23.89 13.07
N GLN A 272 11.95 -24.82 12.75
CA GLN A 272 11.11 -25.48 13.75
C GLN A 272 11.93 -26.27 14.77
N GLU A 273 12.95 -27.01 14.33
CA GLU A 273 13.84 -27.75 15.24
C GLU A 273 14.60 -26.80 16.18
N VAL A 274 15.16 -25.72 15.63
CA VAL A 274 15.86 -24.70 16.43
C VAL A 274 14.90 -23.98 17.40
N CYS A 275 13.66 -23.69 16.98
CA CYS A 275 12.64 -23.08 17.84
C CYS A 275 12.22 -23.99 19.01
N GLU A 276 12.18 -25.31 18.77
CA GLU A 276 11.83 -26.29 19.80
C GLU A 276 12.93 -26.39 20.86
N GLU A 277 14.19 -26.19 20.47
CA GLU A 277 15.32 -26.13 21.39
C GLU A 277 15.41 -24.79 22.12
N ASP A 278 15.39 -23.68 21.38
CA ASP A 278 15.46 -22.33 21.92
C ASP A 278 14.37 -21.41 21.37
N ALA A 279 13.41 -21.10 22.24
CA ALA A 279 12.32 -20.20 21.91
C ALA A 279 12.80 -18.75 21.64
N PHE A 280 13.99 -18.35 22.13
CA PHE A 280 14.57 -17.02 21.83
C PHE A 280 14.74 -16.81 20.33
N CYS A 281 15.23 -17.82 19.61
CA CYS A 281 15.45 -17.80 18.16
C CYS A 281 14.20 -17.47 17.36
N CYS A 282 13.03 -17.74 17.94
CA CYS A 282 11.74 -17.63 17.26
C CYS A 282 10.81 -16.59 17.90
N ASN A 283 11.25 -15.93 18.97
CA ASN A 283 10.50 -14.89 19.68
C ASN A 283 11.21 -13.54 19.67
N SER A 284 12.53 -13.52 19.50
CA SER A 284 13.34 -12.31 19.69
C SER A 284 14.13 -12.01 18.42
N GLU A 285 15.17 -12.80 18.15
CA GLU A 285 16.02 -12.62 16.98
C GLU A 285 16.77 -13.91 16.66
N TRP A 286 17.26 -14.02 15.43
CA TRP A 286 18.08 -15.13 14.98
C TRP A 286 19.57 -14.77 15.16
N ASP A 287 20.07 -14.96 16.38
CA ASP A 287 21.43 -14.56 16.76
C ASP A 287 22.50 -15.63 16.40
N SER A 288 23.69 -15.52 17.01
CA SER A 288 24.78 -16.46 16.75
C SER A 288 24.48 -17.87 17.21
N ASP A 289 23.75 -18.01 18.31
CA ASP A 289 23.45 -19.29 18.93
C ASP A 289 22.36 -19.98 18.10
N CYS A 290 21.37 -19.23 17.61
CA CYS A 290 20.35 -19.71 16.68
C CYS A 290 20.94 -20.22 15.37
N ARG A 291 21.84 -19.45 14.76
CA ARG A 291 22.55 -19.86 13.54
C ARG A 291 23.39 -21.12 13.76
N ASP A 292 24.10 -21.21 14.90
CA ASP A 292 24.99 -22.35 15.16
C ASP A 292 24.17 -23.61 15.47
N ALA A 293 23.06 -23.50 16.20
CA ALA A 293 22.06 -24.56 16.33
C ALA A 293 21.52 -24.98 14.95
N ALA A 294 21.18 -24.04 14.08
CA ALA A 294 20.72 -24.35 12.72
C ALA A 294 21.76 -25.12 11.90
N ARG A 295 23.06 -24.83 12.04
CA ARG A 295 24.11 -25.62 11.37
C ARG A 295 24.17 -27.05 11.89
N ASP A 296 24.09 -27.22 13.20
CA ASP A 296 24.23 -28.52 13.85
C ASP A 296 23.00 -29.41 13.60
N HIS A 297 21.80 -28.83 13.66
CA HIS A 297 20.53 -29.54 13.48
C HIS A 297 20.18 -29.75 12.00
N CYS A 298 20.52 -28.80 11.12
CA CYS A 298 20.01 -28.76 9.74
C CYS A 298 21.08 -29.03 8.67
N GLN A 299 22.33 -29.28 9.06
CA GLN A 299 23.45 -29.60 8.14
C GLN A 299 23.70 -28.53 7.06
N LEU A 300 23.59 -27.25 7.43
CA LEU A 300 23.77 -26.08 6.56
C LEU A 300 25.22 -25.58 6.50
#